data_AF-M0FG96-F1
#
_entry.id   AF-M0FG96-F1
#
_cell.length_a   1.000
_cell.length_b   1.000
_cell.length_c   1.000
_cell.angle_alpha   90.00
_cell.angle_beta   90.00
_cell.angle_gamma   90.00
#
_symmetry.space_group_name_H-M   'P 1'
#
loop_
_entity.id
_entity.type
_entity.pdbx_description
1 polymer ?
#
loop_
_entity_poly.entity_id
_entity_poly.type
_entity_poly.pdbx_seq_one_letter_code
_entity_poly.pdbx_strand_id
1 'polypeptide(L)'
;MTVPYHKDCHRAFEETICSHCRTLAKARARNADDADAEPEDFYDDYWSPKSHAGGRQIPVLQERGRDIIERFLEVQGQFDMTDETVRRRLTRLAEVTEGIDPDRMMPQSLRASAANYWIMLNGFDNHGLKMLIGWKYLSTAQYYVSSEFAQL
;
A
#
# COMPACT_ATOMS: atom_id res chain seq x y z
N MET A 1 4.84 -12.23 3.72
CA MET A 1 5.35 -11.29 2.69
C MET A 1 6.11 -10.18 3.40
N THR A 2 7.20 -9.67 2.83
CA THR A 2 7.97 -8.55 3.41
C THR A 2 7.84 -7.32 2.53
N VAL A 3 7.40 -6.20 3.12
CA VAL A 3 7.49 -4.88 2.49
C VAL A 3 8.82 -4.27 2.94
N PRO A 4 9.75 -4.01 2.01
CA PRO A 4 11.07 -3.52 2.39
C PRO A 4 10.98 -2.04 2.82
N TYR A 5 11.98 -1.59 3.58
CA TYR A 5 12.12 -0.18 3.99
C TYR A 5 12.72 0.69 2.88
N HIS A 6 13.52 0.08 2.01
CA HIS A 6 14.11 0.65 0.81
C HIS A 6 14.00 -0.37 -0.33
N LYS A 7 13.78 0.08 -1.57
CA LYS A 7 13.90 -0.77 -2.75
C LYS A 7 14.52 0.02 -3.88
N ASP A 8 15.54 -0.54 -4.51
CA ASP A 8 16.18 0.04 -5.69
C ASP A 8 15.16 0.26 -6.81
N CYS A 9 15.25 1.42 -7.45
CA CYS A 9 14.39 1.78 -8.57
C CYS A 9 15.14 1.60 -9.89
N HIS A 10 14.76 0.60 -10.66
CA HIS A 10 15.31 0.36 -12.01
C HIS A 10 14.49 1.01 -13.12
N ARG A 11 13.63 1.99 -12.79
CA ARG A 11 12.77 2.68 -13.77
C ARG A 11 13.45 3.88 -14.44
N ALA A 12 14.68 4.20 -14.04
CA ALA A 12 15.47 5.23 -14.68
C ALA A 12 16.02 4.68 -16.00
N PHE A 13 15.71 5.34 -17.12
CA PHE A 13 16.04 4.86 -18.46
C PHE A 13 17.44 5.31 -18.87
N GLU A 14 17.60 6.60 -19.17
CA GLU A 14 18.88 7.23 -19.52
C GLU A 14 19.51 8.01 -18.35
N GLU A 15 18.80 8.08 -17.22
CA GLU A 15 19.23 8.81 -16.02
C GLU A 15 19.56 7.84 -14.89
N THR A 16 20.30 8.31 -13.89
CA THR A 16 20.62 7.51 -12.69
C THR A 16 19.40 7.32 -11.77
N ILE A 17 18.48 8.29 -11.74
CA ILE A 17 17.30 8.31 -10.85
C ILE A 17 16.04 8.55 -11.70
N CYS A 18 14.93 7.86 -11.44
CA CYS A 18 13.69 8.12 -12.19
C CYS A 18 12.96 9.37 -11.66
N SER A 19 12.12 9.99 -12.50
CA SER A 19 11.39 11.23 -12.16
C SER A 19 10.50 11.10 -10.90
N HIS A 20 9.91 9.92 -10.69
CA HIS A 20 9.10 9.65 -9.51
C HIS A 20 9.93 9.63 -8.22
N CYS A 21 11.09 8.96 -8.24
CA CYS A 21 12.01 8.92 -7.10
C CYS A 21 12.52 10.30 -6.75
N ARG A 22 12.88 11.14 -7.73
CA ARG A 22 13.23 12.55 -7.48
C ARG A 22 12.11 13.33 -6.79
N THR A 23 10.86 13.08 -7.16
CA THR A 23 9.70 13.75 -6.54
C THR A 23 9.53 13.32 -5.08
N LEU A 24 9.71 12.03 -4.79
CA LEU A 24 9.65 11.51 -3.42
C LEU A 24 10.80 12.03 -2.56
N ALA A 25 12.02 12.06 -3.10
CA ALA A 25 13.20 12.60 -2.43
C ALA A 25 13.03 14.09 -2.08
N LYS A 26 12.52 14.90 -3.01
CA LYS A 26 12.15 16.30 -2.76
C LYS A 26 11.11 16.47 -1.66
N ALA A 27 10.09 15.62 -1.66
CA ALA A 27 9.08 15.65 -0.60
C ALA A 27 9.67 15.24 0.75
N ARG A 28 10.67 14.36 0.77
CA ARG A 28 11.31 13.89 1.99
C ARG A 28 12.25 14.93 2.57
N ALA A 29 13.12 15.53 1.76
CA ALA A 29 13.96 16.68 2.13
C ALA A 29 13.14 17.81 2.76
N ARG A 30 12.02 18.19 2.12
CA ARG A 30 11.10 19.21 2.66
C ARG A 30 10.53 18.88 4.04
N ASN A 31 10.36 17.60 4.36
CA ASN A 31 9.75 17.15 5.62
C ASN A 31 10.79 16.57 6.59
N ALA A 32 12.09 16.73 6.31
CA ALA A 32 13.15 16.31 7.20
C ALA A 32 13.23 17.25 8.42
N ASP A 33 13.65 16.72 9.55
CA ASP A 33 13.91 17.53 10.76
C ASP A 33 15.20 18.38 10.60
N ASP A 34 16.05 18.01 9.65
CA ASP A 34 17.25 18.74 9.25
C ASP A 34 16.92 19.78 8.18
N ALA A 35 17.23 21.05 8.45
CA ALA A 35 16.93 22.18 7.59
C ALA A 35 17.83 22.25 6.35
N ASP A 36 18.99 21.58 6.39
CA ASP A 36 19.95 21.53 5.30
C ASP A 36 19.81 20.26 4.43
N ALA A 37 18.80 19.44 4.70
CA ALA A 37 18.54 18.22 3.96
C ALA A 37 18.15 18.52 2.51
N GLU A 38 18.90 17.96 1.56
CA GLU A 38 18.66 18.11 0.12
C GLU A 38 18.08 16.81 -0.47
N PRO A 39 17.39 16.86 -1.62
CA PRO A 39 16.82 15.68 -2.26
C PRO A 39 17.85 14.57 -2.51
N GLU A 40 19.09 14.95 -2.85
CA GLU A 40 20.21 14.06 -3.14
C GLU A 40 20.54 13.13 -1.96
N ASP A 41 20.37 13.61 -0.71
CA ASP A 41 20.60 12.83 0.52
C ASP A 41 19.65 11.64 0.67
N PHE A 42 18.54 11.65 -0.10
CA PHE A 42 17.52 10.60 -0.08
C PHE A 42 17.48 9.77 -1.35
N TYR A 43 18.41 9.96 -2.30
CA TYR A 43 18.42 9.18 -3.52
C TYR A 43 18.71 7.70 -3.26
N ASP A 44 19.52 7.37 -2.24
CA ASP A 44 19.76 5.98 -1.83
C ASP A 44 18.52 5.31 -1.17
N ASP A 45 17.52 6.11 -0.78
CA ASP A 45 16.24 5.67 -0.23
C ASP A 45 15.13 5.61 -1.31
N TYR A 46 15.51 5.19 -2.53
CA TYR A 46 14.77 5.15 -3.81
C TYR A 46 13.25 4.86 -3.73
N TRP A 47 12.83 4.02 -2.80
CA TRP A 47 11.43 3.87 -2.39
C TRP A 47 11.34 3.56 -0.91
N SER A 48 10.79 4.48 -0.12
CA SER A 48 10.45 4.25 1.28
C SER A 48 8.94 4.32 1.49
N PRO A 49 8.37 3.45 2.33
CA PRO A 49 6.98 3.62 2.75
C PRO A 49 6.78 5.02 3.37
N LYS A 50 5.58 5.59 3.19
CA LYS A 50 5.23 6.95 3.69
C LYS A 50 5.42 7.16 5.20
N SER A 51 5.61 6.08 5.95
CA SER A 51 5.96 6.10 7.36
C SER A 51 6.76 4.85 7.71
N HIS A 52 7.54 4.90 8.79
CA HIS A 52 8.28 3.74 9.30
C HIS A 52 7.39 2.49 9.50
N ALA A 53 6.11 2.68 9.88
CA ALA A 53 5.15 1.57 10.04
C ALA A 53 4.83 0.83 8.72
N GLY A 54 5.18 1.39 7.56
CA GLY A 54 4.90 0.79 6.27
C GLY A 54 5.89 -0.33 5.88
N GLY A 55 7.15 -0.23 6.31
CA GLY A 55 8.14 -1.30 6.14
C GLY A 55 7.85 -2.37 7.19
N ARG A 56 7.31 -3.52 6.77
CA ARG A 56 6.85 -4.54 7.70
C ARG A 56 6.72 -5.90 7.06
N GLN A 57 6.73 -6.93 7.89
CA GLN A 57 6.21 -8.22 7.49
C GLN A 57 4.68 -8.20 7.56
N ILE A 58 4.07 -8.61 6.46
CA ILE A 58 2.62 -8.79 6.34
C ILE A 58 2.36 -10.30 6.32
N PRO A 59 1.65 -10.83 7.32
CA PRO A 59 1.24 -12.23 7.30
C PRO A 59 0.17 -12.42 6.21
N VAL A 60 0.32 -13.49 5.42
CA VAL A 60 -0.71 -13.93 4.48
C VAL A 60 -1.59 -14.91 5.23
N LEU A 61 -2.71 -14.41 5.77
CA LEU A 61 -3.54 -15.11 6.75
C LEU A 61 -4.48 -16.17 6.12
N GLN A 62 -4.77 -16.06 4.83
CA GLN A 62 -5.65 -16.99 4.11
C GLN A 62 -4.89 -17.77 3.06
N GLU A 63 -5.22 -19.06 2.93
CA GLU A 63 -4.71 -19.94 1.88
C GLU A 63 -4.99 -19.37 0.49
N ARG A 64 -6.24 -18.96 0.23
CA ARG A 64 -6.60 -18.29 -1.03
C ARG A 64 -5.76 -17.06 -1.33
N GLY A 65 -5.37 -16.30 -0.30
CA GLY A 65 -4.50 -15.13 -0.46
C GLY A 65 -3.09 -15.52 -0.90
N ARG A 66 -2.58 -16.66 -0.40
CA ARG A 66 -1.30 -17.23 -0.82
C ARG A 66 -1.37 -17.70 -2.28
N ASP A 67 -2.40 -18.45 -2.65
CA ASP A 67 -2.57 -18.97 -4.02
C ASP A 67 -2.61 -17.83 -5.05
N ILE A 68 -3.31 -16.73 -4.73
CA ILE A 68 -3.39 -15.56 -5.62
C ILE A 68 -2.02 -14.91 -5.82
N ILE A 69 -1.23 -14.77 -4.74
CA ILE A 69 0.11 -14.17 -4.81
C ILE A 69 1.05 -15.08 -5.59
N GLU A 70 1.05 -16.39 -5.30
CA GLU A 70 1.89 -17.37 -5.98
C GLU A 70 1.57 -17.41 -7.48
N ARG A 71 0.29 -17.54 -7.84
CA ARG A 71 -0.15 -17.52 -9.24
C ARG A 71 0.18 -16.20 -9.94
N PHE A 72 0.08 -15.07 -9.25
CA PHE A 72 0.50 -13.78 -9.82
C PHE A 72 1.99 -13.78 -10.14
N LEU A 73 2.83 -14.25 -9.22
CA LEU A 73 4.28 -14.31 -9.40
C LEU A 73 4.69 -15.34 -10.47
N GLU A 74 3.99 -16.47 -10.58
CA GLU A 74 4.21 -17.44 -11.65
C GLU A 74 3.97 -16.82 -13.04
N VAL A 75 2.91 -16.02 -13.17
CA VAL A 75 2.50 -15.46 -14.47
C VAL A 75 3.21 -14.15 -14.80
N GLN A 76 3.60 -13.35 -13.81
CA GLN A 76 4.18 -12.01 -14.03
C GLN A 76 5.64 -11.89 -13.61
N GLY A 77 6.16 -12.84 -12.83
CA GLY A 77 7.51 -12.82 -12.25
C GLY A 77 7.68 -11.80 -11.13
N GLN A 78 7.29 -10.55 -11.39
CA GLN A 78 7.38 -9.44 -10.45
C GLN A 78 6.23 -8.45 -10.61
N PHE A 79 6.01 -7.67 -9.56
CA PHE A 79 5.10 -6.52 -9.62
C PHE A 79 5.87 -5.29 -10.11
N ASP A 80 5.69 -4.94 -11.39
CA ASP A 80 6.22 -3.71 -11.99
C ASP A 80 5.15 -2.93 -12.76
N MET A 81 4.04 -2.63 -12.08
CA MET A 81 2.96 -1.80 -12.65
C MET A 81 3.00 -0.40 -12.04
N THR A 82 2.52 0.58 -12.80
CA THR A 82 2.27 1.93 -12.29
C THR A 82 0.95 1.98 -11.54
N ASP A 83 0.81 2.93 -10.61
CA ASP A 83 -0.45 3.19 -9.90
C ASP A 83 -1.62 3.37 -10.88
N GLU A 84 -1.39 4.05 -12.00
CA GLU A 84 -2.39 4.26 -13.05
C GLU A 84 -2.80 2.96 -13.73
N THR A 85 -1.84 2.07 -14.00
CA THR A 85 -2.13 0.74 -14.57
C THR A 85 -2.99 -0.07 -13.62
N VAL A 86 -2.69 -0.03 -12.32
CA VAL A 86 -3.47 -0.70 -11.29
C VAL A 86 -4.88 -0.11 -11.22
N ARG A 87 -5.02 1.22 -11.19
CA ARG A 87 -6.32 1.90 -11.17
C ARG A 87 -7.19 1.52 -12.36
N ARG A 88 -6.66 1.61 -13.58
CA ARG A 88 -7.40 1.22 -14.80
C ARG A 88 -7.85 -0.23 -14.77
N ARG A 89 -7.01 -1.16 -14.30
CA ARG A 89 -7.38 -2.58 -14.16
C ARG A 89 -8.49 -2.76 -13.12
N LEU A 90 -8.44 -2.05 -11.99
CA LEU A 90 -9.48 -2.08 -10.97
C LEU A 90 -10.80 -1.50 -11.46
N THR A 91 -10.78 -0.35 -12.14
CA THR A 91 -11.97 0.23 -12.77
C THR A 91 -12.59 -0.76 -13.76
N ARG A 92 -11.76 -1.39 -14.61
CA ARG A 92 -12.24 -2.39 -15.56
C ARG A 92 -12.87 -3.61 -14.88
N LEU A 93 -12.33 -4.06 -13.76
CA LEU A 93 -12.93 -5.13 -12.95
C LEU A 93 -14.28 -4.71 -12.37
N ALA A 94 -14.39 -3.48 -11.87
CA ALA A 94 -15.65 -2.97 -11.34
C ALA A 94 -16.74 -2.85 -12.42
N GLU A 95 -16.41 -2.38 -13.62
CA GLU A 95 -17.36 -2.29 -14.75
C GLU A 95 -18.02 -3.62 -15.12
N VAL A 96 -17.32 -4.73 -14.90
CA VAL A 96 -17.82 -6.08 -15.23
C VAL A 96 -18.35 -6.83 -14.00
N THR A 97 -18.36 -6.20 -12.83
CA THR A 97 -18.84 -6.81 -11.58
C THR A 97 -20.17 -6.17 -11.18
N GLU A 98 -21.22 -6.98 -11.11
CA GLU A 98 -22.53 -6.52 -10.68
C GLU A 98 -22.50 -5.97 -9.24
N GLY A 99 -23.18 -4.85 -9.01
CA GLY A 99 -23.29 -4.22 -7.68
C GLY A 99 -22.06 -3.39 -7.26
N ILE A 100 -21.06 -3.26 -8.12
CA ILE A 100 -19.87 -2.44 -7.85
C ILE A 100 -19.89 -1.18 -8.72
N ASP A 101 -19.80 -0.02 -8.08
CA ASP A 101 -19.65 1.28 -8.73
C ASP A 101 -18.18 1.48 -9.17
N PRO A 102 -17.88 1.58 -10.48
CA PRO A 102 -16.52 1.78 -10.98
C PRO A 102 -15.85 3.06 -10.49
N ASP A 103 -16.63 4.12 -10.23
CA ASP A 103 -16.11 5.41 -9.78
C ASP A 103 -15.66 5.36 -8.31
N ARG A 104 -16.14 4.36 -7.55
CA ARG A 104 -15.75 4.11 -6.15
C ARG A 104 -14.67 3.03 -6.03
N MET A 105 -14.28 2.39 -7.12
CA MET A 105 -13.29 1.32 -7.11
C MET A 105 -11.86 1.89 -7.20
N MET A 106 -11.11 1.75 -6.11
CA MET A 106 -9.73 2.21 -5.99
C MET A 106 -8.93 1.26 -5.09
N PRO A 107 -7.58 1.25 -5.15
CA PRO A 107 -6.78 0.48 -4.22
C PRO A 107 -7.12 0.77 -2.74
N GLN A 108 -7.49 2.02 -2.43
CA GLN A 108 -7.89 2.45 -1.09
C GLN A 108 -9.21 1.83 -0.64
N SER A 109 -10.22 1.69 -1.53
CA SER A 109 -11.50 1.09 -1.16
C SER A 109 -11.37 -0.42 -0.93
N LEU A 110 -10.52 -1.11 -1.69
CA LEU A 110 -10.17 -2.51 -1.41
C LEU A 110 -9.46 -2.67 -0.07
N ARG A 111 -8.54 -1.77 0.26
CA ARG A 111 -7.84 -1.77 1.55
C ARG A 111 -8.78 -1.50 2.73
N ALA A 112 -9.74 -0.59 2.57
CA ALA A 112 -10.79 -0.35 3.56
C ALA A 112 -11.70 -1.56 3.74
N SER A 113 -12.11 -2.19 2.63
CA SER A 113 -12.94 -3.41 2.65
C SER A 113 -12.22 -4.58 3.33
N ALA A 114 -10.91 -4.74 3.10
CA ALA A 114 -10.10 -5.73 3.79
C ALA A 114 -10.03 -5.46 5.30
N ALA A 115 -9.90 -4.21 5.72
CA ALA A 115 -9.93 -3.87 7.15
C ALA A 115 -11.26 -4.28 7.79
N ASN A 116 -12.38 -3.99 7.14
CA ASN A 116 -13.71 -4.40 7.61
C ASN A 116 -13.85 -5.92 7.69
N TYR A 117 -13.37 -6.66 6.68
CA TYR A 117 -13.36 -8.13 6.70
C TYR A 117 -12.61 -8.68 7.94
N TRP A 118 -11.45 -8.11 8.27
CA TRP A 118 -10.66 -8.55 9.43
C TRP A 118 -11.30 -8.20 10.77
N ILE A 119 -11.99 -7.06 10.86
CA ILE A 119 -12.77 -6.68 12.04
C ILE A 119 -13.97 -7.63 12.20
N MET A 120 -14.82 -7.68 11.17
CA MET A 120 -16.15 -8.30 11.26
C MET A 120 -16.12 -9.81 11.33
N LEU A 121 -15.29 -10.44 10.50
CA LEU A 121 -15.32 -11.90 10.34
C LEU A 121 -14.22 -12.59 11.14
N ASN A 122 -13.21 -11.86 11.60
CA ASN A 122 -12.05 -12.43 12.30
C ASN A 122 -11.76 -11.78 13.65
N GLY A 123 -12.56 -10.80 14.09
CA GLY A 123 -12.52 -10.24 15.44
C GLY A 123 -11.22 -9.51 15.78
N PHE A 124 -10.52 -8.93 14.79
CA PHE A 124 -9.29 -8.20 15.05
C PHE A 124 -9.55 -6.97 15.93
N ASP A 125 -8.76 -6.82 16.99
CA ASP A 125 -8.76 -5.60 17.81
C ASP A 125 -8.01 -4.45 17.12
N ASN A 126 -8.12 -3.25 17.70
CA ASN A 126 -7.49 -2.04 17.15
C ASN A 126 -5.97 -2.21 16.93
N HIS A 127 -5.30 -2.94 17.81
CA HIS A 127 -3.85 -3.15 17.74
C HIS A 127 -3.46 -4.13 16.64
N GLY A 128 -4.11 -5.28 16.57
CA GLY A 128 -3.92 -6.28 15.52
C GLY A 128 -4.17 -5.69 14.13
N LEU A 129 -5.24 -4.90 13.99
CA LEU A 129 -5.58 -4.26 12.73
C LEU A 129 -4.54 -3.20 12.34
N LYS A 130 -4.11 -2.35 13.28
CA LYS A 130 -3.05 -1.36 13.04
C LYS A 130 -1.78 -2.02 12.52
N MET A 131 -1.37 -3.15 13.11
CA MET A 131 -0.17 -3.88 12.72
C MET A 131 -0.31 -4.53 11.34
N LEU A 132 -1.43 -5.20 11.08
CA LEU A 132 -1.70 -5.86 9.79
C LEU A 132 -1.75 -4.85 8.65
N ILE A 133 -2.54 -3.79 8.82
CA ILE A 133 -2.78 -2.77 7.81
C ILE A 133 -1.57 -1.82 7.70
N GLY A 134 -0.81 -1.61 8.77
CA GLY A 134 0.37 -0.73 8.78
C GLY A 134 -0.02 0.74 8.93
N TRP A 135 -0.98 1.04 9.79
CA TRP A 135 -1.34 2.43 10.10
C TRP A 135 -0.37 3.04 11.11
N LYS A 136 -0.05 4.32 10.89
CA LYS A 136 0.81 5.11 11.80
C LYS A 136 0.14 5.29 13.16
N TYR A 137 -1.13 5.74 13.15
CA TYR A 137 -1.87 6.08 14.36
C TYR A 137 -2.91 5.01 14.71
N LEU A 138 -3.07 4.73 16.00
CA LEU A 138 -4.13 3.84 16.50
C LEU A 138 -5.52 4.44 16.27
N SER A 139 -5.63 5.78 16.25
CA SER A 139 -6.88 6.49 15.96
C SER A 139 -7.46 6.16 14.59
N THR A 140 -6.61 5.87 13.59
CA THR A 140 -7.07 5.38 12.29
C THR A 140 -7.73 4.00 12.41
N ALA A 141 -7.19 3.10 13.25
CA ALA A 141 -7.82 1.81 13.50
C ALA A 141 -9.11 1.96 14.31
N GLN A 142 -9.09 2.82 15.33
CA GLN A 142 -10.27 3.13 16.13
C GLN A 142 -11.40 3.63 15.25
N TYR A 143 -11.15 4.51 14.28
CA TYR A 143 -12.19 4.95 13.35
C TYR A 143 -12.90 3.78 12.65
N TYR A 144 -12.19 2.73 12.24
CA TYR A 144 -12.80 1.56 11.59
C TYR A 144 -13.55 0.64 12.56
N VAL A 145 -13.08 0.53 13.80
CA VAL A 145 -13.67 -0.35 14.82
C VAL A 145 -14.82 0.32 15.59
N SER A 146 -14.75 1.64 15.79
CA SER A 146 -15.73 2.43 16.55
C SER A 146 -16.87 2.99 15.71
N SER A 147 -16.73 3.02 14.39
CA SER A 147 -17.82 3.45 13.51
C SER A 147 -18.80 2.30 13.27
N GLU A 148 -20.03 2.64 12.92
CA GLU A 148 -21.14 1.75 12.51
C GLU A 148 -20.79 0.74 11.39
N PHE A 149 -19.54 0.70 10.90
CA PHE A 149 -19.02 -0.38 10.07
C PHE A 149 -19.07 -1.76 10.75
N ALA A 150 -19.08 -1.82 12.08
CA ALA A 150 -19.28 -3.05 12.81
C ALA A 150 -20.73 -3.61 12.76
N GLN A 151 -21.66 -2.88 12.13
CA GLN A 151 -23.10 -3.20 12.10
C GLN A 151 -23.65 -3.50 10.69
N LEU A 152 -22.81 -3.51 9.66
CA LEU A 152 -23.15 -3.94 8.29
C LEU A 152 -22.90 -5.43 8.09
#